data_AF-A0A380FZI1-F1
#
_entry.id   AF-A0A380FZI1-F1
#
_cell.length_a   1.000
_cell.length_b   1.000
_cell.length_c   1.000
_cell.angle_alpha   90.00
_cell.angle_beta   90.00
_cell.angle_gamma   90.00
#
_symmetry.space_group_name_H-M   'P 1'
#
loop_
_entity.id
_entity.type
_entity.pdbx_description
1 polymer ?
#
loop_
_entity_poly.entity_id
_entity_poly.type
_entity_poly.pdbx_seq_one_letter_code
_entity_poly.pdbx_strand_id
1 'polypeptide(L)'
;MNKTVKENSISIFDEQIYGKRLRAKEVQKQYDQLVDRIKKNNAKIMHYQHQDEFAEATKLKRQQADLEQELLEIDEQLKTSNYSITDDEFTSFYDAYNSEMQDIKKAHEQYRREMKDKLQEVATIYRKMIENKNEAGRRISRERYVKQEKNNPGNIHNRYKGQMLAHEINLGDGDKYNEQTTPRGYAWRVEQALDAVSRDEFQKYHYGKKQW
;
A
#
# COMPACT_ATOMS: atom_id res chain seq x y z
N MET A 1 -20.61 -9.29 6.26
CA MET A 1 -20.37 -10.48 5.41
C MET A 1 -18.96 -10.40 4.88
N ASN A 2 -18.02 -11.17 5.45
CA ASN A 2 -16.70 -11.38 4.86
C ASN A 2 -16.91 -12.20 3.59
N LYS A 3 -16.91 -11.55 2.42
CA LYS A 3 -16.63 -12.28 1.18
C LYS A 3 -15.17 -12.69 1.32
N THR A 4 -14.92 -13.98 1.55
CA THR A 4 -13.60 -14.56 1.38
C THR A 4 -13.19 -14.21 -0.05
N VAL A 5 -12.24 -13.30 -0.19
CA VAL A 5 -11.64 -13.03 -1.49
C VAL A 5 -11.06 -14.37 -1.94
N LYS A 6 -11.27 -14.76 -3.20
CA LYS A 6 -10.56 -15.93 -3.73
C LYS A 6 -9.08 -15.58 -3.63
N GLU A 7 -8.30 -16.39 -2.96
CA GLU A 7 -6.85 -16.18 -2.77
C GLU A 7 -6.07 -17.09 -3.72
N ASN A 8 -6.65 -17.41 -4.87
CA ASN A 8 -6.05 -18.37 -5.78
C ASN A 8 -4.75 -17.79 -6.37
N SER A 9 -4.71 -16.48 -6.67
CA SER A 9 -3.47 -15.86 -7.13
C SER A 9 -2.35 -15.93 -6.08
N ILE A 10 -2.69 -15.71 -4.79
CA ILE A 10 -1.74 -15.80 -3.68
C ILE A 10 -1.27 -17.26 -3.48
N SER A 11 -2.19 -18.22 -3.44
CA SER A 11 -1.85 -19.63 -3.28
C SER A 11 -0.98 -20.15 -4.44
N ILE A 12 -1.31 -19.82 -5.69
CA ILE A 12 -0.48 -20.17 -6.85
C ILE A 12 0.91 -19.54 -6.72
N PHE A 13 0.98 -18.27 -6.31
CA PHE A 13 2.26 -17.61 -6.09
C PHE A 13 3.08 -18.32 -5.01
N ASP A 14 2.52 -18.52 -3.81
CA ASP A 14 3.25 -19.05 -2.66
C ASP A 14 3.71 -20.50 -2.90
N GLU A 15 2.84 -21.35 -3.43
CA GLU A 15 3.11 -22.78 -3.56
C GLU A 15 3.84 -23.14 -4.86
N GLN A 16 3.37 -22.60 -5.99
CA GLN A 16 3.80 -23.05 -7.32
C GLN A 16 4.91 -22.18 -7.91
N ILE A 17 4.91 -20.87 -7.65
CA ILE A 17 5.94 -19.97 -8.20
C ILE A 17 7.08 -19.79 -7.20
N TYR A 18 6.79 -19.15 -6.06
CA TYR A 18 7.75 -18.84 -5.03
C TYR A 18 8.28 -20.10 -4.35
N GLY A 19 7.39 -21.02 -3.96
CA GLY A 19 7.73 -22.29 -3.32
C GLY A 19 8.66 -23.16 -4.18
N LYS A 20 8.42 -23.24 -5.49
CA LYS A 20 9.36 -23.93 -6.40
C LYS A 20 10.69 -23.20 -6.52
N ARG A 21 10.66 -21.87 -6.67
CA ARG A 21 11.90 -21.09 -6.77
C ARG A 21 12.77 -21.20 -5.52
N LEU A 22 12.16 -21.26 -4.34
CA LEU A 22 12.86 -21.46 -3.09
C LEU A 22 13.55 -22.83 -3.04
N ARG A 23 12.82 -23.89 -3.42
CA ARG A 23 13.38 -25.25 -3.53
C ARG A 23 14.51 -25.32 -4.55
N ALA A 24 14.34 -24.70 -5.72
CA ALA A 24 15.35 -24.65 -6.77
C ALA A 24 16.62 -23.92 -6.34
N LYS A 25 16.51 -22.85 -5.55
CA LYS A 25 17.68 -22.15 -4.99
C LYS A 25 18.52 -23.04 -4.08
N GLU A 26 17.88 -23.86 -3.25
CA GLU A 26 18.62 -24.76 -2.36
C GLU A 26 19.35 -25.85 -3.16
N VAL A 27 18.69 -26.42 -4.18
CA VAL A 27 19.32 -27.39 -5.08
C VAL A 27 20.44 -26.77 -5.92
N GLN A 28 20.26 -25.54 -6.41
CA GLN A 28 21.29 -24.81 -7.14
C GLN A 28 22.55 -24.57 -6.27
N LYS A 29 22.37 -24.33 -4.97
CA LYS A 29 23.50 -24.20 -4.05
C LYS A 29 24.28 -25.51 -3.92
N GLN A 30 23.60 -26.65 -3.94
CA GLN A 30 24.25 -27.98 -3.95
C GLN A 30 25.01 -28.20 -5.26
N TYR A 31 24.40 -27.83 -6.40
CA TYR A 31 25.06 -27.85 -7.70
C TYR A 31 26.37 -27.05 -7.69
N ASP A 32 26.32 -25.81 -7.22
CA ASP A 32 27.50 -24.93 -7.18
C ASP A 32 28.62 -25.51 -6.28
N GLN A 33 28.25 -26.12 -5.14
CA GLN A 33 29.20 -26.82 -4.27
C GLN A 33 29.86 -28.03 -4.94
N LEU A 34 29.11 -28.79 -5.76
CA LEU A 34 29.65 -29.92 -6.51
C LEU A 34 30.60 -29.45 -7.61
N VAL A 35 30.26 -28.39 -8.34
CA VAL A 35 31.15 -27.78 -9.34
C VAL A 35 32.48 -27.39 -8.69
N ASP A 36 32.46 -26.78 -7.51
CA ASP A 36 33.68 -26.42 -6.79
C ASP A 36 34.49 -27.63 -6.31
N ARG A 37 33.82 -28.72 -5.90
CA ARG A 37 34.48 -29.99 -5.55
C ARG A 37 35.14 -30.62 -6.76
N ILE A 38 34.47 -30.67 -7.92
CA ILE A 38 35.01 -31.18 -9.18
C ILE A 38 36.25 -30.38 -9.59
N LYS A 39 36.19 -29.04 -9.57
CA LYS A 39 37.34 -28.17 -9.85
C LYS A 39 38.54 -28.48 -8.96
N LYS A 40 38.31 -28.61 -7.64
CA LYS A 40 39.38 -28.95 -6.67
C LYS A 40 39.95 -30.35 -6.93
N ASN A 41 39.11 -31.31 -7.30
CA ASN A 41 39.56 -32.67 -7.59
C ASN A 41 40.39 -32.73 -8.88
N ASN A 42 39.96 -32.00 -9.92
CA ASN A 42 40.69 -31.90 -11.18
C ASN A 42 42.09 -31.27 -10.99
N ALA A 43 42.19 -30.22 -10.17
CA ALA A 43 43.49 -29.62 -9.82
C ALA A 43 44.44 -30.63 -9.14
N LYS A 44 43.92 -31.50 -8.27
CA LYS A 44 44.72 -32.58 -7.64
C LYS A 44 45.14 -33.64 -8.66
N ILE A 45 44.25 -34.02 -9.57
CA ILE A 45 44.58 -34.97 -10.65
C ILE A 45 45.75 -34.44 -11.48
N MET A 46 45.69 -33.17 -11.91
CA MET A 46 46.78 -32.55 -12.67
C MET A 46 48.08 -32.54 -11.87
N HIS A 47 48.04 -32.23 -10.57
CA HIS A 47 49.21 -32.26 -9.70
C HIS A 47 49.89 -33.63 -9.66
N TYR A 48 49.14 -34.71 -9.41
CA TYR A 48 49.69 -36.06 -9.37
C TYR A 48 50.18 -36.55 -10.73
N GLN A 49 49.52 -36.15 -11.82
CA GLN A 49 50.01 -36.43 -13.17
C GLN A 49 51.34 -35.73 -13.46
N HIS A 50 51.55 -34.51 -12.96
CA HIS A 50 52.83 -33.81 -13.10
C HIS A 50 53.97 -34.41 -12.26
N GLN A 51 53.64 -35.20 -11.24
CA GLN A 51 54.59 -35.92 -10.39
C GLN A 51 54.81 -37.38 -10.83
N ASP A 52 54.27 -37.79 -11.99
CA ASP A 52 54.27 -39.16 -12.49
C ASP A 52 53.56 -40.18 -11.55
N GLU A 53 52.72 -39.70 -10.63
CA GLU A 53 51.94 -40.52 -9.68
C GLU A 53 50.61 -40.99 -10.29
N PHE A 54 50.68 -41.75 -11.38
CA PHE A 54 49.51 -42.14 -12.18
C PHE A 54 48.48 -43.01 -11.43
N ALA A 55 48.90 -43.75 -10.41
CA ALA A 55 47.99 -44.56 -9.60
C ALA A 55 47.04 -43.69 -8.77
N GLU A 56 47.55 -42.63 -8.13
CA GLU A 56 46.74 -41.68 -7.35
C GLU A 56 45.88 -40.80 -8.26
N ALA A 57 46.42 -40.35 -9.40
CA ALA A 57 45.64 -39.66 -10.42
C ALA A 57 44.45 -40.52 -10.92
N THR A 58 44.64 -41.81 -11.15
CA THR A 58 43.57 -42.73 -11.58
C THR A 58 42.49 -42.89 -10.51
N LYS A 59 42.84 -42.96 -9.22
CA LYS A 59 41.85 -43.02 -8.12
C LYS A 59 40.99 -41.76 -8.06
N LEU A 60 41.60 -40.59 -8.18
CA LEU A 60 40.88 -39.31 -8.16
C LEU A 60 39.99 -39.14 -9.39
N LYS A 61 40.38 -39.66 -10.57
CA LYS A 61 39.52 -39.67 -11.76
C LYS A 61 38.24 -40.47 -11.57
N ARG A 62 38.28 -41.58 -10.83
CA ARG A 62 37.05 -42.33 -10.47
C ARG A 62 36.14 -41.47 -9.60
N GLN A 63 36.70 -40.81 -8.57
CA GLN A 63 35.94 -39.89 -7.73
C GLN A 63 35.38 -38.69 -8.51
N GLN A 64 36.10 -38.21 -9.53
CA GLN A 64 35.60 -37.15 -10.41
C GLN A 64 34.38 -37.61 -11.21
N ALA A 65 34.42 -38.82 -11.77
CA ALA A 65 33.29 -39.39 -12.50
C ALA A 65 32.04 -39.52 -11.61
N ASP A 66 32.21 -39.95 -10.35
CA ASP A 66 31.11 -40.03 -9.38
C ASP A 66 30.49 -38.64 -9.11
N LEU A 67 31.33 -37.60 -8.95
CA LEU A 67 30.85 -36.23 -8.75
C LEU A 67 30.17 -35.63 -10.00
N GLU A 68 30.68 -35.94 -11.19
CA GLU A 68 30.09 -35.50 -12.45
C GLU A 68 28.72 -36.17 -12.68
N GLN A 69 28.58 -37.43 -12.28
CA GLN A 69 27.30 -38.13 -12.30
C GLN A 69 26.28 -37.49 -11.33
N GLU A 70 26.69 -37.19 -10.10
CA GLU A 70 25.86 -36.47 -9.12
C GLU A 70 25.43 -35.08 -9.63
N LEU A 71 26.34 -34.38 -10.33
CA LEU A 71 26.05 -33.09 -10.96
C LEU A 71 24.96 -33.20 -12.05
N LEU A 72 25.01 -34.25 -12.88
CA LEU A 72 24.00 -34.51 -13.91
C LEU A 72 22.63 -34.81 -13.30
N GLU A 73 22.59 -35.59 -12.21
CA GLU A 73 21.35 -35.89 -11.49
C GLU A 73 20.68 -34.62 -10.95
N ILE A 74 21.47 -33.70 -10.40
CA ILE A 74 20.96 -32.41 -9.92
C ILE A 74 20.49 -31.50 -11.07
N ASP A 75 21.21 -31.49 -12.20
CA ASP A 75 20.79 -30.74 -13.39
C ASP A 75 19.44 -31.23 -13.92
N GLU A 76 19.23 -32.54 -13.96
CA GLU A 76 17.93 -33.13 -14.33
C GLU A 76 16.85 -32.86 -13.28
N GLN A 77 17.18 -32.93 -11.98
CA GLN A 77 16.26 -32.59 -10.90
C GLN A 77 15.73 -31.16 -11.05
N LEU A 78 16.59 -30.19 -11.36
CA LEU A 78 16.21 -28.78 -11.55
C LEU A 78 15.27 -28.56 -12.74
N LYS A 79 15.27 -29.46 -13.73
CA LYS A 79 14.34 -29.42 -14.88
C LYS A 79 12.97 -30.01 -14.57
N THR A 80 12.85 -30.78 -13.48
CA THR A 80 11.56 -31.39 -13.12
C THR A 80 10.54 -30.33 -12.69
N SER A 81 9.26 -30.69 -12.78
CA SER A 81 8.14 -29.80 -12.47
C SER A 81 8.16 -29.26 -11.04
N ASN A 82 8.88 -29.88 -10.10
CA ASN A 82 8.98 -29.40 -8.71
C ASN A 82 9.91 -28.20 -8.53
N TYR A 83 10.75 -27.89 -9.53
CA TYR A 83 11.80 -26.87 -9.46
C TYR A 83 11.73 -25.87 -10.62
N SER A 84 11.14 -26.28 -11.74
CA SER A 84 10.85 -25.42 -12.87
C SER A 84 9.39 -24.91 -12.84
N ILE A 85 9.21 -23.65 -13.23
CA ILE A 85 7.89 -23.01 -13.33
C ILE A 85 7.45 -23.10 -14.79
N THR A 86 6.22 -23.54 -15.03
CA THR A 86 5.68 -23.67 -16.39
C THR A 86 4.93 -22.42 -16.85
N ASP A 87 4.77 -22.25 -18.16
CA ASP A 87 3.95 -21.18 -18.74
C ASP A 87 2.48 -21.28 -18.31
N ASP A 88 1.98 -22.50 -18.10
CA ASP A 88 0.62 -22.75 -17.58
C ASP A 88 0.45 -22.22 -16.16
N GLU A 89 1.48 -22.31 -15.32
CA GLU A 89 1.46 -21.79 -13.94
C GLU A 89 1.48 -20.27 -13.92
N PHE A 90 2.27 -19.65 -14.80
CA PHE A 90 2.22 -18.20 -14.99
C PHE A 90 0.85 -17.74 -15.51
N THR A 91 0.29 -18.44 -16.48
CA THR A 91 -1.03 -18.14 -17.05
C THR A 91 -2.11 -18.25 -15.97
N SER A 92 -2.10 -19.35 -15.21
CA SER A 92 -3.04 -19.59 -14.11
C SER A 92 -2.97 -18.51 -13.04
N PHE A 93 -1.75 -18.08 -12.68
CA PHE A 93 -1.57 -16.96 -11.75
C PHE A 93 -2.20 -15.68 -12.28
N TYR A 94 -1.90 -15.29 -13.53
CA TYR A 94 -2.42 -14.05 -14.09
C TYR A 94 -3.93 -14.07 -14.31
N ASP A 95 -4.50 -15.20 -14.70
CA ASP A 95 -5.95 -15.37 -14.83
C ASP A 95 -6.65 -15.20 -13.48
N ALA A 96 -6.14 -15.86 -12.44
CA ALA A 96 -6.63 -15.72 -11.08
C ALA A 96 -6.50 -14.26 -10.59
N TYR A 97 -5.31 -13.68 -10.74
CA TYR A 97 -5.02 -12.30 -10.33
C TYR A 97 -5.93 -11.29 -11.02
N ASN A 98 -6.09 -11.39 -12.34
CA ASN A 98 -6.90 -10.45 -13.11
C ASN A 98 -8.38 -10.56 -12.72
N SER A 99 -8.88 -11.79 -12.52
CA SER A 99 -10.25 -12.03 -12.06
C SER A 99 -10.48 -11.45 -10.66
N GLU A 100 -9.60 -11.74 -9.70
CA GLU A 100 -9.71 -11.28 -8.32
C GLU A 100 -9.59 -9.74 -8.23
N MET A 101 -8.65 -9.17 -8.98
CA MET A 101 -8.39 -7.74 -8.96
C MET A 101 -9.51 -6.92 -9.61
N GLN A 102 -10.27 -7.50 -10.54
CA GLN A 102 -11.42 -6.83 -11.15
C GLN A 102 -12.47 -6.47 -10.09
N ASP A 103 -12.81 -7.41 -9.20
CA ASP A 103 -13.79 -7.18 -8.13
C ASP A 103 -13.27 -6.19 -7.09
N ILE A 104 -11.98 -6.27 -6.72
CA ILE A 104 -11.34 -5.32 -5.79
C ILE A 104 -11.37 -3.90 -6.38
N LYS A 105 -10.97 -3.74 -7.65
CA LYS A 105 -11.01 -2.44 -8.34
C LYS A 105 -12.42 -1.88 -8.42
N LYS A 106 -13.41 -2.73 -8.72
CA LYS A 106 -14.82 -2.32 -8.80
C LYS A 106 -15.34 -1.84 -7.44
N ALA A 107 -15.06 -2.57 -6.37
CA ALA A 107 -15.43 -2.17 -5.02
C ALA A 107 -14.75 -0.86 -4.61
N HIS A 108 -13.45 -0.73 -4.88
CA HIS A 108 -12.71 0.50 -4.59
C HIS A 108 -13.25 1.71 -5.36
N GLU A 109 -13.60 1.53 -6.63
CA GLU A 109 -14.24 2.57 -7.44
C GLU A 109 -15.60 3.01 -6.86
N GLN A 110 -16.39 2.07 -6.35
CA GLN A 110 -17.62 2.39 -5.65
C GLN A 110 -17.35 3.24 -4.40
N TYR A 111 -16.41 2.82 -3.54
CA TYR A 111 -16.05 3.59 -2.33
C TYR A 111 -15.51 4.98 -2.66
N ARG A 112 -14.75 5.12 -3.75
CA ARG A 112 -14.28 6.42 -4.24
C ARG A 112 -15.42 7.36 -4.59
N ARG A 113 -16.48 6.84 -5.23
CA ARG A 113 -17.69 7.63 -5.56
C ARG A 113 -18.45 8.02 -4.30
N GLU A 114 -18.64 7.08 -3.38
CA GLU A 114 -19.30 7.37 -2.09
C GLU A 114 -18.57 8.48 -1.32
N MET A 115 -17.23 8.47 -1.29
CA MET A 115 -16.44 9.54 -0.66
C MET A 115 -16.65 10.89 -1.34
N LYS A 116 -16.71 10.93 -2.67
CA LYS A 116 -17.00 12.16 -3.43
C LYS A 116 -18.38 12.72 -3.10
N ASP A 117 -19.38 11.86 -3.00
CA ASP A 117 -20.75 12.27 -2.65
C ASP A 117 -20.81 12.83 -1.22
N LYS A 118 -20.07 12.22 -0.27
CA LYS A 118 -19.95 12.74 1.10
C LYS A 118 -19.27 14.11 1.16
N LEU A 119 -18.25 14.37 0.34
CA LEU A 119 -17.66 15.71 0.25
C LEU A 119 -18.66 16.75 -0.29
N GLN A 120 -19.54 16.35 -1.20
CA GLN A 120 -20.61 17.22 -1.71
C GLN A 120 -21.68 17.51 -0.64
N GLU A 121 -22.02 16.52 0.20
CA GLU A 121 -22.88 16.73 1.37
C GLU A 121 -22.26 17.75 2.34
N VAL A 122 -20.96 17.63 2.64
CA VAL A 122 -20.22 18.59 3.49
C VAL A 122 -20.31 20.01 2.92
N ALA A 123 -20.05 20.18 1.61
CA ALA A 123 -20.16 21.48 0.95
C ALA A 123 -21.58 22.07 1.03
N THR A 124 -22.61 21.22 0.93
CA THR A 124 -24.01 21.62 1.04
C THR A 124 -24.35 22.12 2.44
N ILE A 125 -23.88 21.43 3.48
CA ILE A 125 -24.06 21.87 4.87
C ILE A 125 -23.31 23.18 5.12
N TYR A 126 -22.08 23.30 4.63
CA TYR A 126 -21.29 24.52 4.78
C TYR A 126 -21.98 25.73 4.11
N ARG A 127 -22.60 25.54 2.95
CA ARG A 127 -23.43 26.59 2.31
C ARG A 127 -24.55 27.08 3.23
N LYS A 128 -25.29 26.17 3.86
CA LYS A 128 -26.35 26.52 4.82
C LYS A 128 -25.81 27.31 6.02
N MET A 129 -24.61 26.97 6.50
CA MET A 129 -23.95 27.73 7.57
C MET A 129 -23.66 29.17 7.13
N ILE A 130 -23.16 29.36 5.91
CA ILE A 130 -22.89 30.70 5.36
C ILE A 130 -24.17 31.50 5.15
N GLU A 131 -25.24 30.88 4.64
CA GLU A 131 -26.55 31.52 4.51
C GLU A 131 -27.08 31.99 5.87
N ASN A 132 -26.96 31.15 6.90
CA ASN A 132 -27.37 31.51 8.26
C ASN A 132 -26.51 32.64 8.84
N LYS A 133 -25.18 32.62 8.63
CA LYS A 133 -24.30 33.73 8.99
C LYS A 133 -24.71 35.01 8.28
N ASN A 134 -24.97 34.96 6.98
CA ASN A 134 -25.39 36.14 6.24
C ASN A 134 -26.67 36.75 6.84
N GLU A 135 -27.65 35.93 7.19
CA GLU A 135 -28.88 36.38 7.85
C GLU A 135 -28.61 37.02 9.21
N ALA A 136 -27.76 36.40 10.04
CA ALA A 136 -27.35 36.99 11.30
C ALA A 136 -26.62 38.32 11.11
N GLY A 137 -25.74 38.42 10.11
CA GLY A 137 -25.06 39.66 9.74
C GLY A 137 -26.00 40.80 9.43
N ARG A 138 -27.08 40.53 8.69
CA ARG A 138 -28.14 41.52 8.40
C ARG A 138 -28.80 42.03 9.67
N ARG A 139 -29.09 41.14 10.63
CA ARG A 139 -29.76 41.48 11.89
C ARG A 139 -28.82 42.23 12.84
N ILE A 140 -27.59 41.76 13.01
CA ILE A 140 -26.58 42.38 13.86
C ILE A 140 -26.24 43.80 13.36
N SER A 141 -26.09 43.98 12.05
CA SER A 141 -25.85 45.29 11.44
C SER A 141 -26.95 46.30 11.80
N ARG A 142 -28.22 45.86 11.76
CA ARG A 142 -29.38 46.69 12.14
C ARG A 142 -29.45 46.95 13.64
N GLU A 143 -29.24 45.92 14.46
CA GLU A 143 -29.22 46.04 15.92
C GLU A 143 -28.18 47.07 16.36
N ARG A 144 -26.96 47.01 15.81
CA ARG A 144 -25.88 47.96 16.10
C ARG A 144 -26.27 49.40 15.75
N TYR A 145 -26.88 49.61 14.58
CA TYR A 145 -27.35 50.92 14.17
C TYR A 145 -28.42 51.48 15.12
N VAL A 146 -29.45 50.69 15.43
CA VAL A 146 -30.54 51.09 16.34
C VAL A 146 -30.02 51.39 17.74
N LYS A 147 -29.09 50.58 18.24
CA LYS A 147 -28.44 50.80 19.54
C LYS A 147 -27.65 52.10 19.57
N GLN A 148 -26.96 52.43 18.48
CA GLN A 148 -26.20 53.68 18.36
C GLN A 148 -27.12 54.90 18.26
N GLU A 149 -28.19 54.85 17.47
CA GLU A 149 -29.20 55.91 17.42
C GLU A 149 -29.86 56.13 18.80
N LYS A 150 -30.19 55.05 19.52
CA LYS A 150 -30.78 55.15 20.86
C LYS A 150 -29.86 55.85 21.85
N ASN A 151 -28.56 55.57 21.79
CA ASN A 151 -27.58 56.10 22.74
C ASN A 151 -27.07 57.50 22.37
N ASN A 152 -27.03 57.85 21.07
CA ASN A 152 -26.57 59.15 20.59
C ASN A 152 -27.34 59.55 19.31
N PRO A 153 -28.57 60.07 19.45
CA PRO A 153 -29.45 60.36 18.32
C PRO A 153 -28.84 61.38 17.35
N GLY A 154 -28.95 61.11 16.04
CA GLY A 154 -28.52 62.05 15.01
C GLY A 154 -27.00 62.16 14.83
N ASN A 155 -26.22 61.25 15.42
CA ASN A 155 -24.77 61.21 15.23
C ASN A 155 -24.41 60.89 13.77
N ILE A 156 -23.76 61.82 13.08
CA ILE A 156 -23.32 61.70 11.68
C ILE A 156 -22.35 60.53 11.42
N HIS A 157 -21.75 59.97 12.48
CA HIS A 157 -20.85 58.82 12.39
C HIS A 157 -21.58 57.48 12.55
N ASN A 158 -22.89 57.46 12.79
CA ASN A 158 -23.65 56.22 12.80
C ASN A 158 -23.78 55.68 11.36
N ARG A 159 -23.18 54.52 11.10
CA ARG A 159 -23.14 53.92 9.76
C ARG A 159 -23.84 52.58 9.75
N TYR A 160 -24.92 52.51 8.99
CA TYR A 160 -25.57 51.24 8.68
C TYR A 160 -24.71 50.45 7.68
N LYS A 161 -24.23 49.28 8.09
CA LYS A 161 -23.32 48.47 7.27
C LYS A 161 -24.05 47.57 6.25
N GLY A 162 -25.37 47.46 6.32
CA GLY A 162 -26.10 46.54 5.45
C GLY A 162 -25.74 45.08 5.75
N GLN A 163 -25.04 44.44 4.80
CA GLN A 163 -24.54 43.07 4.93
C GLN A 163 -23.16 43.06 5.60
N MET A 164 -23.04 42.35 6.72
CA MET A 164 -21.74 42.03 7.31
C MET A 164 -21.13 40.81 6.61
N LEU A 165 -19.80 40.76 6.51
CA LEU A 165 -19.09 39.60 5.94
C LEU A 165 -19.17 38.42 6.91
N ALA A 166 -19.26 37.18 6.39
CA ALA A 166 -19.44 35.97 7.20
C ALA A 166 -18.39 35.80 8.33
N HIS A 167 -17.15 36.24 8.10
CA HIS A 167 -16.07 36.17 9.09
C HIS A 167 -16.17 37.24 10.19
N GLU A 168 -17.02 38.27 10.01
CA GLU A 168 -17.28 39.32 11.01
C GLU A 168 -18.41 38.94 11.97
N ILE A 169 -19.05 37.80 11.73
CA ILE A 169 -20.18 37.29 12.48
C ILE A 169 -19.71 36.05 13.25
N ASN A 170 -19.77 36.16 14.57
CA ASN A 170 -19.52 35.06 15.49
C ASN A 170 -20.86 34.63 16.09
N LEU A 171 -21.26 33.39 15.84
CA LEU A 171 -22.49 32.77 16.38
C LEU A 171 -22.19 31.73 17.46
N GLY A 172 -21.06 31.86 18.16
CA GLY A 172 -20.54 30.86 19.09
C GLY A 172 -19.65 29.83 18.42
N ASP A 173 -19.19 30.11 17.20
CA ASP A 173 -18.45 29.18 16.34
C ASP A 173 -16.95 29.50 16.24
N GLY A 174 -16.42 30.21 17.25
CA GLY A 174 -15.02 30.62 17.35
C GLY A 174 -14.81 32.09 16.98
N ASP A 175 -13.67 32.66 17.37
CA ASP A 175 -13.26 34.01 16.97
C ASP A 175 -12.38 33.96 15.71
N LYS A 176 -11.97 35.13 15.21
CA LYS A 176 -11.13 35.26 14.00
C LYS A 176 -9.75 34.57 14.11
N TYR A 177 -9.35 34.15 15.32
CA TYR A 177 -8.08 33.46 15.57
C TYR A 177 -8.26 31.95 15.74
N ASN A 178 -9.51 31.48 15.89
CA ASN A 178 -9.87 30.08 16.06
C ASN A 178 -10.67 29.61 14.82
N GLU A 179 -9.94 29.39 13.72
CA GLU A 179 -10.45 29.09 12.36
C GLU A 179 -11.19 27.74 12.21
N GLN A 180 -11.67 27.13 13.30
CA GLN A 180 -12.20 25.77 13.32
C GLN A 180 -13.44 25.54 12.44
N THR A 181 -14.20 26.60 12.17
CA THR A 181 -15.42 26.56 11.35
C THR A 181 -15.23 27.21 9.97
N THR A 182 -13.99 27.48 9.59
CA THR A 182 -13.62 27.89 8.23
C THR A 182 -13.40 26.67 7.33
N PRO A 183 -13.34 26.83 5.99
CA PRO A 183 -13.02 25.71 5.10
C PRO A 183 -11.69 25.06 5.46
N ARG A 184 -10.70 25.86 5.88
CA ARG A 184 -9.38 25.37 6.31
C ARG A 184 -9.47 24.55 7.60
N GLY A 185 -10.22 25.03 8.59
CA GLY A 185 -10.43 24.31 9.84
C GLY A 185 -11.11 22.96 9.64
N TYR A 186 -12.14 22.91 8.79
CA TYR A 186 -12.78 21.64 8.44
C TYR A 186 -11.87 20.72 7.62
N ALA A 187 -11.10 21.26 6.67
CA ALA A 187 -10.16 20.47 5.89
C ALA A 187 -9.13 19.77 6.79
N TRP A 188 -8.57 20.48 7.77
CA TRP A 188 -7.60 19.90 8.70
C TRP A 188 -8.22 18.81 9.58
N ARG A 189 -9.47 18.97 10.03
CA ARG A 189 -10.19 17.92 10.79
C ARG A 189 -10.45 16.68 9.94
N VAL A 190 -10.82 16.85 8.68
CA VAL A 190 -11.03 15.74 7.75
C VAL A 190 -9.71 15.01 7.49
N GLU A 191 -8.63 15.75 7.21
CA GLU A 191 -7.29 15.20 7.03
C GLU A 191 -6.85 14.35 8.23
N GLN A 192 -6.95 14.89 9.44
CA GLN A 192 -6.62 14.16 10.67
C GLN A 192 -7.42 12.86 10.82
N ALA A 193 -8.73 12.91 10.55
CA ALA A 193 -9.58 11.72 10.66
C ALA A 193 -9.20 10.66 9.62
N LEU A 194 -8.92 11.06 8.37
CA LEU A 194 -8.51 10.14 7.31
C LEU A 194 -7.11 9.55 7.57
N ASP A 195 -6.17 10.36 8.05
CA ASP A 195 -4.84 9.91 8.44
C ASP A 195 -4.88 8.88 9.56
N ALA A 196 -5.74 9.08 10.55
CA ALA A 196 -5.93 8.12 11.64
C ALA A 196 -6.41 6.77 11.13
N VAL A 197 -7.39 6.76 10.20
CA VAL A 197 -7.87 5.52 9.56
C VAL A 197 -6.78 4.83 8.76
N SER A 198 -6.01 5.59 7.96
CA SER A 198 -4.91 5.04 7.17
C SER A 198 -3.85 4.36 8.05
N ARG A 199 -3.46 5.01 9.15
CA ARG A 199 -2.50 4.46 10.12
C ARG A 199 -3.04 3.22 10.82
N ASP A 200 -4.30 3.24 11.24
CA ASP A 200 -4.95 2.11 11.92
C ASP A 200 -5.05 0.88 11.01
N GLU A 201 -5.48 1.05 9.76
CA GLU A 201 -5.55 -0.04 8.78
C GLU A 201 -4.16 -0.58 8.42
N PHE A 202 -3.15 0.28 8.27
CA PHE A 202 -1.77 -0.14 8.08
C PHE A 202 -1.25 -0.95 9.27
N GLN A 203 -1.50 -0.49 10.50
CA GLN A 203 -1.07 -1.19 11.71
C GLN A 203 -1.78 -2.54 11.88
N LYS A 204 -3.08 -2.62 11.57
CA LYS A 204 -3.82 -3.88 11.56
C LYS A 204 -3.24 -4.88 10.56
N TYR A 205 -2.82 -4.42 9.38
CA TYR A 205 -2.19 -5.26 8.37
C TYR A 205 -0.79 -5.73 8.79
N HIS A 206 0.03 -4.84 9.34
CA HIS A 206 1.42 -5.15 9.68
C HIS A 206 1.62 -5.87 11.02
N TYR A 207 0.83 -5.53 12.04
CA TYR A 207 1.02 -6.01 13.42
C TYR A 207 -0.13 -6.89 13.91
N GLY A 208 -1.33 -6.71 13.36
CA GLY A 208 -2.40 -7.67 13.55
C GLY A 208 -2.03 -8.91 12.76
N LYS A 209 -1.88 -10.06 13.42
CA LYS A 209 -1.74 -11.38 12.79
C LYS A 209 -2.98 -11.77 11.97
N LYS A 210 -3.35 -11.00 10.95
CA LYS A 210 -4.01 -11.55 9.77
C LYS A 210 -2.90 -12.08 8.88
N GLN A 211 -2.25 -13.14 9.36
CA GLN A 211 -1.94 -14.21 8.42
C GLN A 211 -3.32 -14.69 7.98
N TRP A 212 -3.70 -14.27 6.78
CA TRP A 212 -4.74 -14.96 6.05
C TRP A 212 -4.11 -16.27 5.59
#